data_AF-A0A399ICR1-F1
#
_entry.id   AF-A0A399ICR1-F1
#
_cell.length_a   1.000
_cell.length_b   1.000
_cell.length_c   1.000
_cell.angle_alpha   90.00
_cell.angle_beta   90.00
_cell.angle_gamma   90.00
#
_symmetry.space_group_name_H-M   'P 1'
#
loop_
_entity.id
_entity.type
_entity.pdbx_description
1 polymer ?
#
loop_
_entity_poly.entity_id
_entity_poly.type
_entity_poly.pdbx_seq_one_letter_code
_entity_poly.pdbx_strand_id
1 'polypeptide(L)'
;MRRIISVGVLALAVSALVGCSSSNFLVYKDAKHFFVTSNGDTLKKMLCDSGDMDRIVKDSKLPEPLQKELKDEVCASKKVKERLLATLGGMTKEQRKALKLAFQLNGYDINVVANC
;
A
#
# COMPACT_ATOMS: atom_id res chain seq x y z
N MET A 1 47.95 -18.66 37.92
CA MET A 1 46.47 -18.73 37.85
C MET A 1 45.98 -17.79 36.76
N ARG A 2 45.15 -18.31 35.82
CA ARG A 2 44.21 -17.67 34.86
C ARG A 2 44.63 -16.30 34.29
N ARG A 3 45.18 -16.14 33.07
CA ARG A 3 44.72 -16.49 31.69
C ARG A 3 43.30 -16.03 31.33
N ILE A 4 43.29 -15.02 30.46
CA ILE A 4 42.35 -14.68 29.37
C ILE A 4 41.19 -13.75 29.72
N ILE A 5 41.40 -12.48 29.37
CA ILE A 5 40.40 -11.42 29.19
C ILE A 5 39.41 -11.91 28.12
N SER A 6 38.17 -12.20 28.52
CA SER A 6 37.11 -12.57 27.59
C SER A 6 36.47 -11.31 27.02
N VAL A 7 36.98 -10.88 25.87
CA VAL A 7 36.34 -9.91 24.97
C VAL A 7 35.13 -10.62 24.35
N GLY A 8 33.94 -10.39 24.91
CA GLY A 8 32.68 -10.99 24.48
C GLY A 8 31.77 -9.99 23.76
N VAL A 9 32.12 -9.72 22.50
CA VAL A 9 31.26 -9.39 21.34
C VAL A 9 29.87 -8.77 21.62
N LEU A 10 29.83 -7.45 21.39
CA LEU A 10 28.83 -6.66 20.65
C LEU A 10 27.61 -7.40 20.07
N ALA A 11 26.40 -7.05 20.51
CA ALA A 11 25.18 -7.20 19.73
C ALA A 11 24.25 -6.00 19.98
N LEU A 12 24.67 -4.83 19.47
CA LEU A 12 23.76 -3.72 19.20
C LEU A 12 22.85 -4.17 18.05
N ALA A 13 21.74 -4.83 18.38
CA ALA A 13 20.62 -4.97 17.46
C ALA A 13 19.97 -3.59 17.32
N VAL A 14 20.55 -2.78 16.43
CA VAL A 14 19.95 -1.57 15.91
C VAL A 14 18.66 -2.03 15.21
N SER A 15 17.56 -1.99 15.95
CA SER A 15 16.22 -1.96 15.37
C SER A 15 16.11 -0.62 14.68
N ALA A 16 16.67 -0.53 13.48
CA ALA A 16 16.34 0.51 12.54
C ALA A 16 14.86 0.31 12.21
N LEU A 17 14.01 0.94 13.03
CA LEU A 17 12.70 1.39 12.61
C LEU A 17 12.98 2.33 11.43
N VAL A 18 13.19 1.74 10.25
CA VAL A 18 13.01 2.42 8.98
C VAL A 18 11.59 2.93 9.02
N GLY A 19 11.45 4.20 9.41
CA GLY A 19 10.20 4.93 9.36
C GLY A 19 9.77 4.98 7.90
N CYS A 20 9.04 3.96 7.45
CA CYS A 20 8.36 3.94 6.17
C CYS A 20 7.40 5.13 6.16
N SER A 21 7.78 6.16 5.41
CA SER A 21 6.94 7.32 5.17
C SER A 21 5.68 6.86 4.41
N SER A 22 4.52 7.19 4.99
CA SER A 22 3.15 7.10 4.43
C SER A 22 2.91 5.96 3.43
N SER A 23 2.24 4.88 3.88
CA SER A 23 1.72 3.81 3.01
C SER A 23 0.62 4.24 2.03
N ASN A 24 0.36 5.55 1.92
CA ASN A 24 -0.68 6.13 1.09
C ASN A 24 -0.14 6.50 -0.29
N PHE A 25 -1.01 6.55 -1.30
CA PHE A 25 -0.67 7.02 -2.63
C PHE A 25 -1.79 7.88 -3.23
N LEU A 26 -1.40 8.76 -4.15
CA LEU A 26 -2.29 9.58 -4.93
C LEU A 26 -2.63 8.87 -6.23
N VAL A 27 -3.90 8.90 -6.58
CA VAL A 27 -4.39 8.50 -7.90
C VAL A 27 -4.92 9.72 -8.62
N TYR A 28 -4.61 9.83 -9.91
CA TYR A 28 -5.05 10.89 -10.79
C TYR A 28 -5.67 10.30 -12.07
N LYS A 29 -6.86 10.77 -12.42
CA LYS A 29 -7.56 10.43 -13.66
C LYS A 29 -8.57 11.53 -13.95
N ASP A 30 -8.76 11.88 -15.23
CA ASP A 30 -9.75 12.89 -15.67
C ASP A 30 -9.68 14.23 -14.91
N ALA A 31 -8.47 14.79 -14.77
CA ALA A 31 -8.19 16.05 -14.07
C ALA A 31 -8.51 16.05 -12.56
N LYS A 32 -8.74 14.89 -11.95
CA LYS A 32 -9.04 14.73 -10.53
C LYS A 32 -7.96 13.92 -9.84
N HIS A 33 -7.51 14.37 -8.67
CA HIS A 33 -6.56 13.63 -7.83
C HIS A 33 -7.13 13.39 -6.43
N PHE A 34 -6.88 12.21 -5.89
CA PHE A 34 -7.26 11.85 -4.52
C PHE A 34 -6.22 10.93 -3.90
N PHE A 35 -6.09 11.00 -2.58
CA PHE A 35 -5.44 9.90 -1.87
C PHE A 35 -6.37 8.69 -1.88
N VAL A 36 -5.82 7.48 -2.08
CA VAL A 36 -6.64 6.26 -2.10
C VAL A 36 -7.41 6.06 -0.77
N THR A 37 -6.86 6.58 0.34
CA THR A 37 -7.50 6.57 1.66
C THR A 37 -8.60 7.63 1.85
N SER A 38 -8.87 8.49 0.86
CA SER A 38 -9.88 9.54 1.00
C SER A 38 -11.30 8.96 1.04
N ASN A 39 -12.18 9.64 1.78
CA ASN A 39 -13.60 9.31 1.91
C ASN A 39 -14.52 10.11 0.97
N GLY A 40 -13.95 10.81 -0.02
CA GLY A 40 -14.73 11.64 -0.92
C GLY A 40 -15.61 10.83 -1.88
N ASP A 41 -16.84 11.27 -2.08
CA ASP A 41 -17.79 10.64 -3.02
C ASP A 41 -17.24 10.55 -4.43
N THR A 42 -16.45 11.53 -4.86
CA THR A 42 -15.84 11.51 -6.19
C THR A 42 -14.86 10.34 -6.36
N LEU A 43 -14.05 10.04 -5.35
CA LEU A 43 -13.15 8.89 -5.38
C LEU A 43 -13.93 7.58 -5.42
N LYS A 44 -14.99 7.48 -4.61
CA LYS A 44 -15.87 6.31 -4.59
C LYS A 44 -16.52 6.09 -5.96
N LYS A 45 -17.08 7.14 -6.57
CA LYS A 45 -17.68 7.05 -7.92
C LYS A 45 -16.66 6.61 -8.97
N MET A 46 -15.45 7.17 -8.90
CA MET A 46 -14.41 6.90 -9.89
C MET A 46 -13.78 5.51 -9.75
N LEU A 47 -13.56 5.01 -8.54
CA LEU A 47 -12.93 3.70 -8.34
C LEU A 47 -13.98 2.59 -8.17
N CYS A 48 -14.99 2.81 -7.36
CA CYS A 48 -15.90 1.74 -6.93
C CYS A 48 -17.13 1.64 -7.83
N ASP A 49 -17.87 2.74 -7.99
CA ASP A 49 -19.14 2.70 -8.74
C ASP A 49 -18.92 2.50 -10.25
N SER A 50 -17.76 2.89 -10.78
CA SER A 50 -17.33 2.65 -12.17
C SER A 50 -16.84 1.21 -12.43
N GLY A 51 -16.61 0.43 -11.38
CA GLY A 51 -15.92 -0.86 -11.43
C GLY A 51 -14.42 -0.80 -11.74
N ASP A 52 -13.78 0.37 -11.72
CA ASP A 52 -12.33 0.49 -11.94
C ASP A 52 -11.53 -0.30 -10.89
N MET A 53 -11.94 -0.27 -9.63
CA MET A 53 -11.28 -0.99 -8.54
C MET A 53 -11.31 -2.50 -8.77
N ASP A 54 -12.42 -3.05 -9.32
CA ASP A 54 -12.54 -4.46 -9.66
C ASP A 54 -11.55 -4.88 -10.74
N ARG A 55 -11.41 -4.04 -11.77
CA ARG A 55 -10.41 -4.26 -12.84
C ARG A 55 -9.00 -4.17 -12.28
N ILE A 56 -8.71 -3.14 -11.50
CA ILE A 56 -7.39 -2.89 -10.92
C ILE A 56 -6.94 -4.06 -10.03
N VAL A 57 -7.77 -4.52 -9.09
CA VAL A 57 -7.36 -5.65 -8.23
C VAL A 57 -7.15 -6.93 -9.03
N LYS A 58 -7.97 -7.19 -10.05
CA LYS A 58 -7.81 -8.35 -10.93
C LYS A 58 -6.54 -8.27 -11.77
N ASP A 59 -6.27 -7.12 -12.38
CA ASP A 59 -5.11 -6.87 -13.25
C ASP A 59 -3.79 -6.84 -12.47
N SER A 60 -3.84 -6.50 -11.18
CA SER A 60 -2.67 -6.52 -10.29
C SER A 60 -2.11 -7.92 -10.06
N LYS A 61 -2.88 -8.97 -10.33
CA LYS A 61 -2.52 -10.38 -10.06
C LYS A 61 -2.03 -10.61 -8.62
N LEU A 62 -2.49 -9.78 -7.68
CA LEU A 62 -2.26 -9.98 -6.25
C LEU A 62 -2.97 -11.27 -5.79
N PRO A 63 -2.57 -11.89 -4.67
CA PRO A 63 -3.32 -12.99 -4.09
C PRO A 63 -4.79 -12.61 -3.88
N GLU A 64 -5.73 -13.52 -4.17
CA GLU A 64 -7.18 -13.26 -4.06
C GLU A 64 -7.60 -12.65 -2.71
N PRO A 65 -7.05 -13.09 -1.54
CA PRO A 65 -7.38 -12.45 -0.27
C PRO A 65 -7.03 -10.96 -0.25
N LEU A 66 -5.88 -10.59 -0.81
CA LEU A 66 -5.40 -9.21 -0.86
C LEU A 66 -6.19 -8.37 -1.89
N GLN A 67 -6.61 -8.97 -3.00
CA GLN A 67 -7.52 -8.32 -3.95
C GLN A 67 -8.84 -7.96 -3.28
N LYS A 68 -9.44 -8.92 -2.57
CA LYS A 68 -10.69 -8.73 -1.84
C LYS A 68 -10.53 -7.65 -0.76
N GLU A 69 -9.49 -7.74 0.05
CA GLU A 69 -9.21 -6.79 1.13
C GLU A 69 -9.04 -5.37 0.59
N LEU A 70 -8.22 -5.16 -0.45
CA LEU A 70 -8.03 -3.85 -1.07
C LEU A 70 -9.35 -3.28 -1.62
N LYS A 71 -10.13 -4.10 -2.31
CA LYS A 71 -11.45 -3.68 -2.82
C LYS A 71 -12.36 -3.26 -1.67
N ASP A 72 -12.53 -4.12 -0.67
CA ASP A 72 -13.45 -3.90 0.43
C ASP A 72 -13.06 -2.65 1.22
N GLU A 73 -11.77 -2.42 1.46
CA GLU A 73 -11.29 -1.26 2.20
C GLU A 73 -11.35 0.04 1.40
N VAL A 74 -11.05 0.01 0.10
CA VAL A 74 -11.16 1.19 -0.77
C VAL A 74 -12.61 1.54 -1.07
N CYS A 75 -13.53 0.57 -1.08
CA CYS A 75 -14.92 0.79 -1.46
C CYS A 75 -15.93 0.74 -0.31
N ALA A 76 -15.48 0.51 0.93
CA ALA A 76 -16.34 0.59 2.11
C ALA A 76 -17.00 1.96 2.27
N SER A 77 -18.28 1.96 2.65
CA SER A 77 -19.02 3.19 3.00
C SER A 77 -18.46 3.92 4.22
N LYS A 78 -17.71 3.22 5.09
CA LYS A 78 -16.96 3.79 6.22
C LYS A 78 -15.53 3.30 6.16
N LYS A 79 -14.70 3.89 5.29
CA LYS A 79 -13.29 3.48 5.20
C LYS A 79 -12.57 3.83 6.49
N VAL A 80 -11.84 2.87 7.02
CA VAL A 80 -10.91 3.08 8.13
C VAL A 80 -9.54 3.27 7.51
N LYS A 81 -9.06 4.52 7.50
CA LYS A 81 -7.80 4.91 6.86
C LYS A 81 -6.63 4.06 7.34
N GLU A 82 -6.56 3.84 8.65
CA GLU A 82 -5.48 3.09 9.32
C GLU A 82 -5.45 1.65 8.86
N ARG A 83 -6.61 1.06 8.57
CA ARG A 83 -6.73 -0.31 8.07
C ARG A 83 -6.13 -0.43 6.67
N LEU A 84 -6.54 0.45 5.75
CA LEU A 84 -5.99 0.50 4.40
C LEU A 84 -4.48 0.77 4.39
N LEU A 85 -4.00 1.63 5.28
CA LEU A 85 -2.56 1.86 5.41
C LEU A 85 -1.80 0.64 5.94
N ALA A 86 -2.41 -0.13 6.85
CA ALA A 86 -1.83 -1.37 7.35
C ALA A 86 -1.76 -2.43 6.25
N THR A 87 -2.83 -2.60 5.46
CA THR A 87 -2.86 -3.51 4.32
C THR A 87 -1.81 -3.13 3.28
N LEU A 88 -1.72 -1.85 2.90
CA LEU A 88 -0.70 -1.34 1.97
C LEU A 88 0.73 -1.47 2.54
N GLY A 89 0.90 -1.30 3.85
CA GLY A 89 2.17 -1.47 4.56
C GLY A 89 2.64 -2.92 4.63
N GLY A 90 1.70 -3.88 4.72
CA GLY A 90 1.98 -5.31 4.74
C GLY A 90 2.34 -5.91 3.38
N MET A 91 2.16 -5.16 2.29
CA MET A 91 2.51 -5.63 0.94
C MET A 91 4.03 -5.76 0.79
N THR A 92 4.48 -6.67 -0.08
CA THR A 92 5.86 -6.68 -0.55
C THR A 92 6.08 -5.59 -1.60
N LYS A 93 7.33 -5.26 -1.88
CA LYS A 93 7.69 -4.30 -2.94
C LYS A 93 7.13 -4.70 -4.31
N GLU A 94 7.19 -5.99 -4.65
CA GLU A 94 6.65 -6.51 -5.91
C GLU A 94 5.12 -6.41 -5.96
N GLN A 95 4.43 -6.67 -4.85
CA GLN A 95 2.99 -6.47 -4.77
C GLN A 95 2.61 -4.99 -4.95
N ARG A 96 3.34 -4.06 -4.32
CA ARG A 96 3.12 -2.61 -4.49
C ARG A 96 3.36 -2.17 -5.93
N LYS A 97 4.41 -2.70 -6.56
CA LYS A 97 4.73 -2.45 -7.97
C LYS A 97 3.63 -3.00 -8.88
N ALA A 98 3.14 -4.21 -8.62
CA ALA A 98 2.05 -4.82 -9.39
C ALA A 98 0.75 -4.02 -9.27
N LEU A 99 0.39 -3.57 -8.06
CA LEU A 99 -0.75 -2.69 -7.83
C LEU A 99 -0.59 -1.37 -8.59
N LYS A 100 0.59 -0.75 -8.52
CA LYS A 100 0.89 0.48 -9.27
C LYS A 100 0.68 0.29 -10.77
N LEU A 101 1.24 -0.76 -11.35
CA LEU A 101 1.09 -1.06 -12.78
C LEU A 101 -0.37 -1.29 -13.15
N ALA A 102 -1.16 -1.95 -12.30
CA ALA A 102 -2.58 -2.15 -12.55
C ALA A 102 -3.39 -0.85 -12.59
N PHE A 103 -3.10 0.09 -11.69
CA PHE A 103 -3.67 1.45 -11.76
C PHE A 103 -3.33 2.13 -13.09
N GLN A 104 -2.06 2.06 -13.51
CA GLN A 104 -1.60 2.65 -14.78
C GLN A 104 -2.28 2.01 -16.00
N LEU A 105 -2.43 0.69 -16.02
CA LEU A 105 -3.15 -0.03 -17.07
C LEU A 105 -4.62 0.38 -17.17
N ASN A 106 -5.23 0.83 -16.07
CA ASN A 106 -6.61 1.30 -16.00
C ASN A 106 -6.75 2.83 -16.15
N GLY A 107 -5.71 3.50 -16.65
CA GLY A 107 -5.73 4.92 -17.01
C GLY A 107 -5.54 5.89 -15.85
N TYR A 108 -4.98 5.42 -14.72
CA TYR A 108 -4.61 6.28 -13.61
C TYR A 108 -3.12 6.62 -13.63
N ASP A 109 -2.81 7.90 -13.49
CA ASP A 109 -1.50 8.30 -13.02
C ASP A 109 -1.44 8.11 -11.51
N ILE A 110 -0.35 7.51 -11.05
CA ILE A 110 -0.16 7.15 -9.66
C ILE A 110 1.25 7.52 -9.25
N ASN A 111 1.38 8.11 -8.07
CA ASN A 111 2.68 8.38 -7.50
C ASN A 111 3.32 7.07 -6.97
N VAL A 112 4.28 7.18 -6.05
CA VAL A 112 4.90 5.99 -5.46
C VAL A 112 3.92 5.38 -4.45
N VAL A 113 3.48 4.14 -4.72
CA VAL A 113 2.86 3.28 -3.71
C VAL A 113 3.97 2.87 -2.74
N ALA A 114 4.04 3.53 -1.58
CA ALA A 114 4.94 3.29 -0.44
C ALA A 114 6.31 2.65 -0.78
N ASN A 115 7.38 3.43 -0.80
CA ASN A 115 8.73 2.86 -0.91
C ASN A 115 9.30 2.58 0.49
N CYS A 116 9.28 1.30 0.83
CA CYS A 116 10.36 0.61 1.53
C CYS A 116 10.66 -0.64 0.66
#